data_AF-A0A453S2Q9-F1
#
_entry.id   AF-A0A453S2Q9-F1
#
_cell.length_a   1.000
_cell.length_b   1.000
_cell.length_c   1.000
_cell.angle_alpha   90.00
_cell.angle_beta   90.00
_cell.angle_gamma   90.00
#
_symmetry.space_group_name_H-M   'P 1'
#
loop_
_entity.id
_entity.type
_entity.pdbx_description
1 polymer ?
#
loop_
_entity_poly.entity_id
_entity_poly.type
_entity_poly.pdbx_seq_one_letter_code
_entity_poly.pdbx_strand_id
1 'polypeptide(L)'
;QPPAITWQRKFDDEGKKVAMLSMTTDILTVIPLIFKMLRLHVEGIAKNQVAVYDPLRKWMDNCYRGVPLGGLGSGSIGRSYRGYFQQFQLFPRIYEEKPILANQFSVIINLHLLS
;
A
#
# COMPACT_ATOMS: atom_id res chain seq x y z
N GLN A 1 -2.77 28.12 -14.34
CA GLN A 1 -2.49 27.54 -13.02
C GLN A 1 -3.06 26.12 -12.99
N PRO A 2 -2.34 25.12 -12.46
CA PRO A 2 -2.91 23.79 -12.27
C PRO A 2 -4.09 23.83 -11.27
N PRO A 3 -5.10 22.96 -11.42
CA PRO A 3 -6.28 22.93 -10.54
C PRO A 3 -5.91 22.61 -9.09
N ALA A 4 -6.63 23.19 -8.13
CA ALA A 4 -6.37 23.07 -6.69
C ALA A 4 -6.39 21.62 -6.14
N ILE A 5 -7.03 20.69 -6.85
CA ILE A 5 -7.22 19.28 -6.46
C ILE A 5 -6.40 18.34 -7.36
N THR A 6 -5.35 18.84 -8.01
CA THR A 6 -4.45 17.98 -8.78
C THR A 6 -3.33 17.43 -7.91
N TRP A 7 -2.97 16.17 -8.15
CA TRP A 7 -1.79 15.57 -7.53
C TRP A 7 -0.54 16.33 -7.96
N GLN A 8 0.09 17.06 -7.03
CA GLN A 8 1.31 17.85 -7.27
C GLN A 8 2.56 17.23 -6.62
N ARG A 9 2.77 15.93 -6.85
CA ARG A 9 4.02 15.28 -6.43
C ARG A 9 5.08 15.49 -7.49
N LYS A 10 6.30 15.87 -7.07
CA LYS A 10 7.48 15.79 -7.95
C LYS A 10 7.79 14.32 -8.24
N PHE A 11 8.39 14.06 -9.39
CA PHE A 11 8.84 12.72 -9.77
C PHE A 11 9.77 12.11 -8.70
N ASP A 12 10.65 12.94 -8.13
CA ASP A 12 11.62 12.53 -7.11
C ASP A 12 11.05 12.50 -5.68
N ASP A 13 9.77 12.78 -5.47
CA ASP A 13 9.18 12.73 -4.13
C ASP A 13 9.21 11.29 -3.62
N GLU A 14 9.94 11.09 -2.51
CA GLU A 14 10.07 9.83 -1.76
C GLU A 14 8.78 9.48 -1.03
N GLY A 15 7.68 10.21 -1.18
CA GLY A 15 6.47 9.91 -0.44
C GLY A 15 6.62 10.32 1.03
N LYS A 16 5.49 10.63 1.66
CA LYS A 16 5.50 10.94 3.10
C LYS A 16 5.34 9.62 3.84
N LYS A 17 6.16 9.39 4.88
CA LYS A 17 5.84 8.37 5.87
C LYS A 17 4.46 8.72 6.43
N VAL A 18 3.58 7.72 6.51
CA VAL A 18 2.27 7.91 7.11
C VAL A 18 2.53 8.39 8.54
N ALA A 19 2.09 9.61 8.88
CA ALA A 19 2.20 10.09 10.23
C ALA A 19 1.29 9.22 11.10
N MET A 20 1.88 8.47 12.03
CA MET A 20 1.11 7.79 13.07
C MET A 20 0.40 8.87 13.92
N LEU A 21 -0.86 8.59 14.29
CA LEU A 21 -1.77 9.46 15.06
C LEU A 21 -1.01 10.47 15.93
N SER A 22 -0.89 11.70 15.42
CA SER A 22 0.00 12.73 15.99
C SER A 22 -0.69 13.58 17.07
N MET A 23 -2.01 13.46 17.23
CA MET A 23 -2.78 14.27 18.16
C MET A 23 -3.26 13.43 19.36
N THR A 24 -2.97 13.90 20.56
CA THR A 24 -3.35 13.27 21.83
C THR A 24 -4.86 13.26 22.07
N THR A 25 -5.58 14.25 21.54
CA THR A 25 -7.05 14.31 21.57
C THR A 25 -7.69 13.20 20.75
N ASP A 26 -7.05 12.80 19.64
CA ASP A 26 -7.56 11.74 18.78
C ASP A 26 -7.54 10.41 19.51
N ILE A 27 -6.50 10.13 20.32
CA ILE A 27 -6.38 8.89 21.09
C ILE A 27 -7.63 8.63 21.95
N LEU A 28 -8.17 9.67 22.60
CA LEU A 28 -9.38 9.55 23.42
C LEU A 28 -10.61 9.16 22.59
N THR A 29 -10.71 9.66 21.35
CA THR A 29 -11.82 9.33 20.44
C THR A 29 -11.75 7.89 19.92
N VAL A 30 -10.55 7.31 19.81
CA VAL A 30 -10.36 5.94 19.32
C VAL A 30 -10.46 4.88 20.43
N ILE A 31 -10.52 5.25 21.71
CA ILE A 31 -10.71 4.32 22.85
C ILE A 31 -11.84 3.29 22.61
N PRO A 32 -13.07 3.68 22.24
CA PRO A 32 -14.14 2.70 22.03
C PRO A 32 -13.85 1.73 20.87
N LEU A 33 -13.11 2.18 19.85
CA LEU A 33 -12.65 1.30 18.77
C LEU A 33 -11.62 0.29 19.28
N ILE A 34 -10.64 0.75 20.08
CA ILE A 34 -9.61 -0.11 20.68
C ILE A 34 -10.27 -1.17 21.59
N PHE A 35 -11.22 -0.77 22.43
CA PHE A 35 -11.96 -1.70 23.29
C PHE A 35 -12.73 -2.75 22.47
N LYS A 36 -13.42 -2.31 21.40
CA LYS A 36 -14.14 -3.22 20.49
C LYS A 36 -13.19 -4.22 19.83
N MET A 37 -12.01 -3.78 19.41
CA MET A 37 -10.98 -4.65 18.81
C MET A 37 -10.47 -5.70 19.81
N LEU A 38 -10.17 -5.30 21.06
CA LEU A 38 -9.74 -6.22 22.11
C LEU A 38 -10.81 -7.28 22.42
N ARG A 39 -12.07 -6.87 22.52
CA ARG A 39 -13.19 -7.80 22.74
C ARG A 39 -13.31 -8.82 21.60
N LEU A 40 -13.26 -8.36 20.35
CA LEU A 40 -13.29 -9.25 19.18
C LEU A 40 -12.10 -10.21 19.15
N HIS A 41 -10.93 -9.76 19.62
CA HIS A 41 -9.75 -10.61 19.71
C HIS A 41 -9.95 -11.74 20.73
N VAL A 42 -10.46 -11.44 21.93
CA VAL A 42 -10.79 -12.44 22.95
C VAL A 42 -11.85 -13.43 22.46
N GLU A 43 -12.92 -12.93 21.82
CA GLU A 43 -13.97 -13.77 21.24
C GLU A 43 -13.45 -14.65 20.07
N GLY A 44 -12.51 -14.14 19.27
CA GLY A 44 -11.87 -14.88 18.19
C GLY A 44 -10.98 -16.02 18.70
N ILE A 45 -10.19 -15.76 19.76
CA ILE A 45 -9.40 -16.79 20.45
C ILE A 45 -10.31 -17.87 21.03
N ALA A 46 -11.38 -17.48 21.72
CA ALA A 46 -12.34 -18.43 22.29
C ALA A 46 -13.00 -19.34 21.23
N LYS A 47 -13.14 -18.86 20.00
CA LYS A 47 -13.72 -19.60 18.86
C LYS A 47 -12.66 -20.33 18.01
N ASN A 48 -11.38 -20.35 18.40
CA ASN A 48 -10.27 -20.87 17.59
C ASN A 48 -10.24 -20.31 16.15
N GLN A 49 -10.74 -19.09 15.95
CA GLN A 49 -10.73 -18.43 14.66
C GLN A 49 -9.39 -17.74 14.44
N VAL A 50 -8.78 -17.98 13.28
CA VAL A 50 -7.58 -17.26 12.86
C VAL A 50 -7.97 -15.79 12.65
N ALA A 51 -7.38 -14.90 13.43
CA ALA A 51 -7.62 -13.46 13.29
C ALA A 51 -7.23 -13.01 11.88
N VAL A 52 -8.21 -12.51 11.12
CA VAL A 52 -7.98 -11.94 9.78
C VAL A 52 -7.12 -10.66 9.88
N TYR A 53 -7.19 -9.98 11.03
CA TYR A 53 -6.50 -8.73 11.30
C TYR A 53 -5.69 -8.83 12.59
N ASP A 54 -4.38 -8.63 12.49
CA ASP A 54 -3.44 -8.62 13.61
C ASP A 54 -2.92 -7.19 13.85
N PRO A 55 -3.48 -6.43 14.81
CA PRO A 55 -3.10 -5.04 15.04
C PRO A 55 -1.63 -4.84 15.47
N LEU A 56 -0.95 -5.87 15.96
CA LEU A 56 0.43 -5.79 16.45
C LEU A 56 1.46 -6.11 15.37
N ARG A 57 1.01 -6.70 14.25
CA ARG A 57 1.87 -6.87 13.09
C ARG A 57 2.24 -5.49 12.54
N LYS A 58 3.50 -5.32 12.12
CA LYS A 58 3.91 -4.11 11.41
C LYS A 58 3.11 -4.02 10.11
N TRP A 59 2.17 -3.08 10.07
CA TRP A 59 1.42 -2.75 8.87
C TRP A 59 2.18 -1.71 8.05
N MET A 60 1.90 -1.71 6.76
CA MET A 60 2.75 -1.12 5.75
C MET A 60 2.79 0.41 5.83
N ASP A 61 3.96 0.98 6.12
CA ASP A 61 4.19 2.45 6.26
C ASP A 61 4.30 3.21 4.92
N ASN A 62 4.16 2.48 3.80
CA ASN A 62 4.55 2.94 2.47
C ASN A 62 3.36 3.39 1.61
N CYS A 63 3.35 4.65 1.19
CA CYS A 63 2.35 5.24 0.29
C CYS A 63 2.55 4.88 -1.19
N TYR A 64 3.52 4.03 -1.53
CA TYR A 64 3.93 3.73 -2.91
C TYR A 64 3.03 2.71 -3.64
N ARG A 65 1.72 2.66 -3.35
CA ARG A 65 0.81 1.72 -4.03
C ARG A 65 0.13 2.37 -5.21
N GLY A 66 0.02 1.64 -6.30
CA GLY A 66 -0.91 1.91 -7.38
C GLY A 66 -2.08 0.95 -7.36
N VAL A 67 -2.92 1.05 -8.38
CA VAL A 67 -4.06 0.14 -8.58
C VAL A 67 -3.51 -1.25 -8.93
N PRO A 68 -3.93 -2.31 -8.22
CA PRO A 68 -3.49 -3.66 -8.52
C PRO A 68 -4.00 -4.10 -9.91
N LEU A 69 -3.12 -4.74 -10.66
CA LEU A 69 -3.43 -5.33 -11.96
C LEU A 69 -3.69 -6.82 -11.75
N GLY A 70 -4.92 -7.28 -11.93
CA GLY A 70 -5.29 -8.68 -11.77
C GLY A 70 -6.80 -8.90 -11.73
N GLY A 71 -7.25 -10.03 -12.26
CA GLY A 71 -8.64 -10.46 -12.18
C GLY A 71 -8.97 -11.08 -10.82
N LEU A 72 -10.25 -11.07 -10.45
CA LEU A 72 -10.72 -11.73 -9.24
C LEU A 72 -10.40 -13.24 -9.30
N GLY A 73 -9.67 -13.75 -8.31
CA GLY A 73 -9.25 -15.16 -8.24
C GLY A 73 -7.98 -15.52 -9.02
N SER A 74 -7.41 -14.63 -9.85
CA SER A 74 -6.21 -14.90 -10.65
C SER A 74 -4.89 -14.53 -9.96
N GLY A 75 -4.97 -13.86 -8.81
CA GLY A 75 -3.85 -13.13 -8.23
C GLY A 75 -3.69 -11.75 -8.85
N SER A 76 -2.95 -10.88 -8.15
CA SER A 76 -2.78 -9.48 -8.57
C SER A 76 -1.34 -8.99 -8.39
N ILE A 77 -0.95 -8.03 -9.23
CA ILE A 77 0.34 -7.36 -9.17
C ILE A 77 0.12 -5.86 -9.08
N GLY A 78 0.47 -5.26 -7.95
CA GLY A 78 0.45 -3.82 -7.74
C GLY A 78 1.74 -3.17 -8.23
N ARG A 79 1.58 -2.10 -9.01
CA ARG A 79 2.68 -1.23 -9.45
C ARG A 79 2.72 0.03 -8.61
N SER A 80 3.91 0.50 -8.29
CA SER A 80 4.10 1.79 -7.64
C SER A 80 3.85 2.93 -8.64
N TYR A 81 3.52 4.13 -8.15
CA TYR A 81 3.46 5.34 -8.99
C TYR A 81 4.81 5.65 -9.68
N ARG A 82 5.94 5.15 -9.14
CA ARG A 82 7.26 5.23 -9.77
C ARG A 82 7.46 4.24 -10.92
N GLY A 83 6.50 3.35 -11.18
CA GLY A 83 6.54 2.35 -12.25
C GLY A 83 7.09 0.97 -11.84
N TYR A 84 7.61 0.82 -10.61
CA TYR A 84 8.10 -0.47 -10.11
C TYR A 84 6.97 -1.49 -9.91
N PHE A 85 7.22 -2.75 -10.28
CA PHE A 85 6.40 -3.87 -9.84
C PHE A 85 6.88 -4.34 -8.48
N GLN A 86 6.08 -4.11 -7.44
CA GLN A 86 6.51 -4.33 -6.06
C GLN A 86 5.54 -5.18 -5.25
N GLN A 87 4.26 -5.25 -5.61
CA GLN A 87 3.25 -5.87 -4.75
C GLN A 87 2.68 -7.13 -5.41
N PHE A 88 3.21 -8.29 -5.06
CA PHE A 88 2.80 -9.56 -5.67
C PHE A 88 1.87 -10.32 -4.72
N GLN A 89 0.64 -10.51 -5.17
CA GLN A 89 -0.38 -11.34 -4.53
C GLN A 89 -0.77 -12.46 -5.50
N LEU A 90 0.22 -13.24 -5.92
CA LEU A 90 0.06 -14.33 -6.90
C LEU A 90 -0.62 -15.55 -6.26
N PHE A 91 -0.18 -15.91 -5.07
CA PHE A 91 -0.77 -16.99 -4.31
C PHE A 91 -1.74 -16.42 -3.27
N PRO A 92 -2.91 -17.05 -3.08
CA PRO A 92 -3.80 -16.69 -1.98
C PRO A 92 -3.01 -16.68 -0.66
N ARG A 93 -3.24 -15.66 0.17
CA ARG A 93 -2.63 -15.48 1.50
C ARG A 93 -1.14 -15.10 1.50
N ILE A 94 -0.43 -15.23 0.39
CA ILE A 94 0.97 -14.77 0.25
C ILE A 94 0.98 -13.37 -0.32
N TYR A 95 1.74 -12.49 0.32
CA TYR A 95 1.90 -11.12 -0.10
C TYR A 95 3.37 -10.75 -0.07
N GLU A 96 3.95 -10.47 -1.23
CA GLU A 96 5.36 -10.12 -1.38
C GLU A 96 5.51 -8.66 -1.81
N GLU A 97 6.24 -7.87 -1.02
CA GLU A 97 6.46 -6.44 -1.24
C GLU A 97 7.92 -6.14 -1.63
N LYS A 98 8.48 -6.87 -2.59
CA LYS A 98 9.86 -6.65 -3.06
C LYS A 98 9.83 -6.10 -4.49
N PRO A 99 10.48 -4.94 -4.75
CA PRO A 99 10.54 -4.42 -6.11
C PRO A 99 11.42 -5.35 -6.96
N ILE A 100 10.88 -5.83 -8.07
CA ILE A 100 11.64 -6.60 -9.06
C ILE A 100 12.16 -5.62 -10.11
N LEU A 101 13.42 -5.18 -9.96
CA LEU A 101 14.06 -4.19 -10.84
C LEU A 101 14.14 -4.63 -12.31
N ALA A 102 14.13 -5.95 -12.56
CA ALA A 102 14.12 -6.49 -13.91
C ALA A 102 12.82 -6.16 -14.68
N ASN A 103 11.71 -5.95 -13.97
CA ASN A 103 10.42 -5.66 -14.58
C ASN A 103 10.28 -4.14 -14.75
N GLN A 104 10.66 -3.63 -15.91
CA GLN A 104 10.56 -2.21 -16.24
C GLN A 104 10.21 -2.00 -17.71
N PHE A 105 9.59 -0.86 -18.01
CA PHE A 105 9.45 -0.38 -19.36
C PHE A 105 10.58 0.61 -19.64
N SER A 106 11.28 0.42 -20.75
CA SER A 106 12.34 1.32 -21.21
C SER A 106 11.97 1.86 -22.59
N VAL A 107 12.25 3.13 -22.81
CA VAL A 107 11.98 3.81 -24.08
C VAL A 107 13.29 4.38 -24.59
N ILE A 108 13.59 4.13 -25.86
CA ILE A 108 14.74 4.69 -26.57
C ILE A 108 14.18 5.64 -27.64
N ILE A 109 14.67 6.87 -27.66
CA ILE A 109 14.24 7.90 -28.61
C ILE A 109 15.41 8.17 -29.55
N ASN A 110 15.22 7.90 -30.84
CA ASN A 110 16.18 8.23 -31.88
C ASN A 110 15.66 9.44 -32.66
N LEU A 111 16.42 10.54 -32.62
CA LEU A 111 16.12 11.72 -33.41
C LEU A 111 16.81 11.58 -34.76
N HIS A 112 16.05 11.35 -35.83
CA HIS A 112 16.60 11.39 -37.18
C HIS A 112 16.64 12.84 -37.64
N LEU A 113 17.82 13.46 -37.57
CA LEU A 113 18.08 14.73 -38.24
C LEU A 113 18.19 14.45 -39.73
N LEU A 114 17.21 14.93 -40.50
CA LEU A 114 17.31 15.01 -41.96
C LEU A 114 18.51 15.93 -42.29
N SER A 115 19.54 15.34 -42.89
CA SER A 115 20.62 16.05 -43.57
C SER A 115 20.20 16.44 -44.98
#